data_AF-A0A8T4ZH51-F1
#
_entry.id   AF-A0A8T4ZH51-F1
#
_cell.length_a   1.000
_cell.length_b   1.000
_cell.length_c   1.000
_cell.angle_alpha   90.00
_cell.angle_beta   90.00
_cell.angle_gamma   90.00
#
_symmetry.space_group_name_H-M   'P 1'
#
loop_
_entity.id
_entity.type
_entity.pdbx_description
1 polymer ?
#
loop_
_entity_poly.entity_id
_entity_poly.type
_entity_poly.pdbx_seq_one_letter_code
_entity_poly.pdbx_strand_id
1 'polypeptide(L)'
;MGVIGPFDPWSSKMCTCPKKYSLSPYTGCSHRCLYCYITSYISNPFEARPKKEFLKRLTYELERIDRRVPICMASSSDPYVHIESKLGLTRNT
;
A
#
# COMPACT_ATOMS: atom_id res chain seq x y z
N MET A 1 -3.04 11.04 6.64
CA MET A 1 -2.30 10.46 5.50
C MET A 1 -3.24 9.55 4.75
N GLY A 2 -3.55 9.77 3.46
CA GLY A 2 -4.54 8.99 2.70
C GLY A 2 -4.23 7.49 2.61
N VAL A 3 -5.21 6.66 2.27
CA VAL A 3 -5.01 5.22 2.01
C VAL A 3 -4.76 4.91 0.53
N ILE A 4 -5.25 5.77 -0.36
CA ILE A 4 -4.96 5.77 -1.79
C ILE A 4 -4.43 7.15 -2.21
N GLY A 5 -3.38 7.16 -3.03
CA GLY A 5 -2.78 8.40 -3.51
C GLY A 5 -1.77 8.18 -4.63
N PRO A 6 -1.41 9.21 -5.41
CA PRO A 6 -0.45 9.07 -6.51
C PRO A 6 0.85 8.44 -6.02
N PHE A 7 1.34 7.44 -6.76
CA PHE A 7 2.65 6.85 -6.49
C PHE A 7 3.72 7.56 -7.32
N ASP A 8 4.38 8.52 -6.70
CA ASP A 8 5.59 9.14 -7.25
C ASP A 8 6.57 9.50 -6.11
N PRO A 9 7.14 8.50 -5.41
CA PRO A 9 7.99 8.76 -4.25
C PRO A 9 9.31 9.46 -4.60
N TRP A 10 9.75 9.37 -5.86
CA TRP A 10 11.06 9.86 -6.29
C TRP A 10 10.98 11.12 -7.15
N SER A 11 9.82 11.39 -7.78
CA SER A 11 9.64 12.45 -8.78
C SER A 11 10.80 12.57 -9.76
N SER A 12 11.38 11.42 -10.09
CA SER A 12 12.58 11.32 -10.91
C SER A 12 12.20 11.51 -12.36
N LYS A 13 12.90 12.42 -13.05
CA LYS A 13 12.77 12.62 -14.50
C LYS A 13 13.13 11.36 -15.30
N MET A 14 13.82 10.39 -14.70
CA MET A 14 14.16 9.10 -15.31
C MET A 14 13.08 8.03 -15.11
N CYS A 15 12.04 8.29 -14.32
CA CYS A 15 10.96 7.34 -14.12
C CYS A 15 10.09 7.26 -15.38
N THR A 16 10.12 6.13 -16.07
CA THR A 16 9.30 5.87 -17.28
C THR A 16 7.96 5.21 -16.95
N CYS A 17 7.67 4.97 -15.67
CA CYS A 17 6.41 4.35 -15.27
C CYS A 17 5.21 5.26 -15.60
N PRO A 18 4.10 4.69 -16.07
CA PRO A 18 2.85 5.44 -16.17
C PRO A 18 2.37 5.89 -14.79
N LYS A 19 1.55 6.94 -14.76
CA LYS A 19 0.86 7.40 -13.56
C LYS A 19 0.06 6.24 -12.96
N LYS A 20 0.14 6.09 -11.64
CA LYS A 20 -0.58 5.07 -10.89
C LYS A 20 -0.86 5.55 -9.47
N TYR A 21 -1.92 5.01 -8.87
CA TYR A 21 -2.16 5.16 -7.44
C TYR A 21 -1.44 4.05 -6.67
N SER A 22 -1.04 4.32 -5.43
CA SER A 22 -0.58 3.32 -4.48
C SER A 22 -1.70 3.02 -3.49
N LEU A 23 -1.97 1.74 -3.26
CA LEU A 23 -2.93 1.26 -2.27
C LEU A 23 -2.33 0.12 -1.46
N SER A 24 -2.46 0.16 -0.14
CA SER A 24 -2.02 -0.95 0.71
C SER A 24 -2.85 -0.94 1.99
N PRO A 25 -3.54 -2.04 2.34
CA PRO A 25 -4.28 -2.15 3.59
C PRO A 25 -3.36 -2.17 4.82
N TYR A 26 -2.12 -2.62 4.63
CA TYR A 26 -1.13 -2.82 5.67
C TYR A 26 0.09 -1.90 5.51
N THR A 27 0.76 -1.64 6.62
CA THR A 27 2.10 -1.06 6.69
C THR A 27 3.05 -2.11 7.23
N GLY A 28 4.23 -2.27 6.61
CA GLY A 28 5.18 -3.32 6.96
C GLY A 28 4.78 -4.69 6.42
N CYS A 29 5.63 -5.70 6.66
CA CYS A 29 5.44 -7.06 6.16
C CYS A 29 6.01 -8.10 7.15
N SER A 30 5.22 -9.08 7.56
CA SER A 30 5.64 -10.08 8.55
C SER A 30 6.54 -11.21 7.99
N HIS A 31 6.82 -11.23 6.69
CA HIS A 31 7.64 -12.27 6.04
C HIS A 31 9.14 -12.18 6.32
N ARG A 32 9.66 -11.01 6.72
CA ARG A 32 11.06 -10.84 7.14
C ARG A 32 12.11 -11.25 6.09
N CYS A 33 11.85 -11.01 4.82
CA CYS A 33 12.80 -11.36 3.75
C CYS A 33 14.14 -10.62 3.96
N LEU A 34 15.25 -11.35 3.83
CA LEU A 34 16.62 -10.83 4.04
C LEU A 34 16.94 -9.62 3.16
N TYR A 35 16.42 -9.61 1.93
CA TYR A 35 16.64 -8.58 0.91
C TYR A 35 15.51 -7.53 0.85
N CYS A 36 14.62 -7.47 1.86
CA CYS A 36 13.43 -6.66 1.77
C CYS A 36 13.76 -5.15 1.73
N TYR A 37 13.46 -4.52 0.60
CA TYR A 37 13.80 -3.12 0.37
C TYR A 37 13.02 -2.13 1.25
N ILE A 38 11.89 -2.53 1.83
CA ILE A 38 11.08 -1.66 2.70
C ILE A 38 11.81 -1.27 4.00
N THR A 39 12.84 -2.05 4.37
CA THR A 39 13.65 -1.83 5.58
C THR A 39 14.39 -0.50 5.57
N SER A 40 14.63 0.08 4.40
CA SER A 40 15.34 1.36 4.27
C SER A 40 14.48 2.59 4.55
N TYR A 41 13.13 2.46 4.61
CA TYR A 41 12.24 3.61 4.76
C TYR A 41 10.95 3.38 5.57
N ILE A 42 10.62 2.14 5.97
CA ILE A 42 9.48 1.86 6.85
C ILE A 42 9.95 1.59 8.28
N SER A 43 9.48 2.38 9.23
CA SER A 43 9.69 2.12 10.66
C SER A 43 9.03 0.80 11.09
N ASN A 44 9.76 -0.02 11.86
CA ASN A 44 9.36 -1.38 12.24
C ASN A 44 8.89 -2.18 11.01
N PRO A 45 9.77 -2.42 10.01
CA PRO A 45 9.39 -2.89 8.68
C PRO A 45 8.80 -4.30 8.71
N PHE A 46 9.17 -5.10 9.72
CA PHE A 46 8.77 -6.49 9.85
C PHE A 46 7.53 -6.72 10.71
N GLU A 47 6.93 -5.65 11.19
CA GLU A 47 5.69 -5.69 11.94
C GLU A 47 4.57 -5.21 11.00
N ALA A 48 3.75 -6.16 10.54
CA ALA A 48 2.60 -5.86 9.69
C ALA A 48 1.46 -5.28 10.53
N ARG A 49 1.04 -4.06 10.20
CA ARG A 49 0.01 -3.32 10.93
C ARG A 49 -1.11 -2.89 9.98
N PRO A 50 -2.40 -3.16 10.27
CA PRO A 50 -3.49 -2.65 9.46
C PRO A 50 -3.57 -1.12 9.56
N LYS A 51 -3.89 -0.46 8.44
CA LYS A 51 -4.18 0.97 8.46
C LYS A 51 -5.50 1.22 9.19
N LYS A 52 -5.52 2.18 10.10
CA LYS A 52 -6.72 2.56 10.87
C LYS A 52 -7.86 2.96 9.94
N GLU A 53 -9.05 2.42 10.19
CA GLU A 53 -10.30 2.70 9.45
C GLU A 53 -10.13 2.51 7.92
N PHE A 54 -9.31 1.55 7.48
CA PHE A 54 -8.88 1.41 6.08
C PHE A 54 -10.05 1.41 5.08
N LEU A 55 -11.03 0.52 5.24
CA LEU A 55 -12.15 0.37 4.29
C LEU A 55 -13.00 1.64 4.20
N LYS A 56 -13.39 2.19 5.35
CA LYS A 56 -14.17 3.44 5.42
C LYS A 56 -13.48 4.58 4.70
N ARG A 57 -12.16 4.71 4.88
CA ARG A 57 -11.36 5.76 4.26
C ARG A 57 -11.15 5.50 2.78
N LEU A 58 -10.97 4.25 2.38
CA LEU A 58 -10.86 3.86 0.98
C LEU A 58 -12.14 4.21 0.22
N THR A 59 -13.31 3.85 0.75
CA THR A 59 -14.61 4.19 0.13
C THR A 59 -14.74 5.69 -0.14
N TYR A 60 -14.40 6.51 0.86
CA TYR A 60 -14.45 7.97 0.73
C TYR A 60 -13.42 8.53 -0.28
N GLU A 61 -12.21 7.98 -0.32
CA GLU A 61 -11.15 8.43 -1.22
C GLU A 61 -11.39 7.97 -2.67
N LEU A 62 -12.02 6.80 -2.87
CA LEU A 62 -12.37 6.26 -4.21
C LEU A 62 -13.33 7.15 -4.99
N GLU A 63 -14.14 7.97 -4.32
CA GLU A 63 -15.02 8.96 -4.96
C GLU A 63 -14.24 10.10 -5.63
N ARG A 64 -12.97 10.29 -5.26
CA ARG A 64 -12.15 11.45 -5.65
C ARG A 64 -11.01 11.14 -6.62
N ILE A 65 -10.76 9.86 -6.92
CA ILE A 65 -9.68 9.46 -7.81
C ILE A 65 -10.12 9.38 -9.28
N ASP A 66 -9.17 9.54 -10.20
CA ASP A 66 -9.41 9.29 -11.63
C ASP A 66 -9.42 7.77 -11.88
N ARG A 67 -10.61 7.23 -12.21
CA ARG A 67 -10.82 5.80 -12.43
C ARG A 67 -10.07 5.24 -13.65
N ARG A 68 -9.49 6.09 -14.50
CA ARG A 68 -8.66 5.69 -15.64
C ARG A 68 -7.22 5.39 -15.25
N VAL A 69 -6.78 5.85 -14.08
CA VAL A 69 -5.43 5.65 -13.57
C VAL A 69 -5.35 4.32 -12.83
N PRO A 70 -4.40 3.43 -13.17
CA PRO A 70 -4.28 2.12 -12.53
C PRO A 70 -3.92 2.24 -11.05
N ILE A 71 -4.38 1.28 -10.25
CA ILE A 71 -4.05 1.15 -8.83
C ILE A 71 -3.00 0.06 -8.67
N CYS A 72 -1.85 0.41 -8.11
CA CYS A 72 -0.79 -0.51 -7.72
C CYS A 72 -0.99 -0.89 -6.25
N MET A 73 -1.26 -2.17 -6.00
CA MET A 73 -1.48 -2.68 -4.66
C MET A 73 -0.17 -3.16 -4.02
N ALA A 74 -0.05 -2.95 -2.71
CA ALA A 74 1.01 -3.48 -1.87
C ALA A 74 2.44 -3.11 -2.32
N SER A 75 2.64 -1.92 -2.89
CA SER A 75 3.96 -1.48 -3.36
C SER A 75 5.04 -1.67 -2.30
N SER A 76 4.79 -1.21 -1.06
CA SER A 76 5.73 -1.27 0.07
C SER A 76 5.24 -2.15 1.23
N SER A 77 4.48 -3.20 0.92
CA SER A 77 4.00 -4.20 1.89
C SER A 77 3.74 -5.51 1.13
N ASP A 78 2.97 -6.42 1.71
CA ASP A 78 2.50 -7.62 1.02
C ASP A 78 0.97 -7.71 1.17
N PRO A 79 0.20 -8.04 0.10
CA PRO A 79 -1.26 -8.10 0.18
C PRO A 79 -1.76 -9.23 1.08
N TYR A 80 -0.94 -10.25 1.31
CA TYR A 80 -1.26 -11.46 2.06
C TYR A 80 -0.27 -11.70 3.21
N VAL A 81 0.03 -10.65 3.98
CA VAL A 81 0.69 -10.78 5.28
C VAL A 81 -0.08 -11.74 6.20
N HIS A 82 0.62 -12.41 7.13
CA HIS A 82 0.01 -13.40 8.04
C HIS A 82 -1.29 -12.93 8.73
N ILE A 83 -1.40 -11.64 9.11
CA ILE A 83 -2.58 -11.09 9.77
C ILE A 83 -3.80 -10.96 8.83
N GLU A 84 -3.61 -10.94 7.50
CA GLU A 84 -4.69 -10.93 6.51
C GLU A 84 -5.56 -12.19 6.61
N SER A 85 -5.00 -13.31 7.05
CA SER A 85 -5.78 -14.54 7.31
C SER A 85 -6.91 -14.35 8.32
N LYS A 86 -6.78 -13.37 9.23
CA LYS A 86 -7.77 -13.04 10.26
C LYS A 86 -8.59 -11.81 9.89
N LEU A 87 -7.97 -10.79 9.31
CA LEU A 87 -8.60 -9.49 9.07
C LEU A 87 -9.34 -9.40 7.72
N GLY A 88 -8.87 -10.10 6.68
CA GLY A 88 -9.53 -10.12 5.38
C GLY A 88 -9.68 -8.75 4.71
N LEU A 89 -8.80 -7.77 4.99
CA LEU A 89 -8.94 -6.41 4.46
C LEU A 89 -8.76 -6.38 2.94
N THR A 90 -7.81 -7.16 2.42
CA THR A 90 -7.54 -7.23 0.97
C THR A 90 -8.74 -7.78 0.19
N ARG A 91 -9.56 -8.65 0.80
CA ARG A 91 -10.78 -9.21 0.18
C ARG A 91 -11.92 -8.20 0.03
N ASN A 92 -11.91 -7.14 0.84
CA ASN A 92 -12.93 -6.09 0.85
C ASN A 92 -12.41 -4.78 0.22
N THR A 93 -11.21 -4.82 -0.38
CA THR A 93 -10.53 -3.67 -1.00
C THR A 93 -10.99 -3.46 -2.43
#